data_AF-A0A9X3PUV0-F1
#
_entry.id   AF-A0A9X3PUV0-F1
#
_cell.length_a   1.000
_cell.length_b   1.000
_cell.length_c   1.000
_cell.angle_alpha   90.00
_cell.angle_beta   90.00
_cell.angle_gamma   90.00
#
_symmetry.space_group_name_H-M   'P 1'
#
loop_
_entity.id
_entity.type
_entity.pdbx_description
1 polymer ?
#
loop_
_entity_poly.entity_id
_entity_poly.type
_entity_poly.pdbx_seq_one_letter_code
_entity_poly.pdbx_strand_id
1 'polypeptide(L)'
;MGLDPQLLADFRNRLKRSRDANPHAWDSSRRLIAQAGARDMLKRLASAVESSSLPLPLREALLTGLRGGNAERIQDLPAQVLKECTGLTPTKAVRALCVEFGLTTDQAPSVPVSSMTPAEIERFVRDCRNPYDLLVASDVASLLDLGAGDLSFACELVEQYLPRLDQQEKRLTLHCIDRLQPGSSLGGILHAEEGRLEKLRQWTSPHLEFKFWGDQDMFELEQLKNIWPRYTMVTCHAPATPTFAYEPTRVSPSIIEQHLRRTKGEYRIVRAGGERALEVLHGGRELLFPPWKFEVRGPLALLDLLSRRGKLCVLSAVDTEVFWEVLSQLVADPAARPPDVLLSPALVAEQFGALYARLSELQPGEACMLSEEAPLRQDMPRVLGTSGAGATPYRFRYAEVRRGTVFEGMPASRTARQFTSMKEEATPWLLLLVPDTAHQ
;
A
#
# COMPACT_ATOMS: atom_id res chain seq x y z
N MET A 1 -30.83 -18.52 -19.00
CA MET A 1 -30.66 -17.06 -18.95
C MET A 1 -29.33 -16.74 -19.61
N GLY A 2 -29.31 -15.91 -20.65
CA GLY A 2 -28.07 -15.59 -21.35
C GLY A 2 -27.25 -14.59 -20.54
N LEU A 3 -25.96 -14.90 -20.31
CA LEU A 3 -25.02 -13.93 -19.77
C LEU A 3 -24.77 -12.81 -20.78
N ASP A 4 -24.53 -11.60 -20.29
CA ASP A 4 -24.16 -10.46 -21.12
C ASP A 4 -22.90 -10.78 -21.98
N PRO A 5 -22.99 -10.68 -23.33
CA PRO A 5 -21.86 -10.92 -24.21
C PRO A 5 -20.63 -10.06 -23.91
N GLN A 6 -20.81 -8.82 -23.46
CA GLN A 6 -19.70 -7.92 -23.14
C GLN A 6 -18.97 -8.39 -21.88
N LEU A 7 -19.71 -8.72 -20.82
CA LEU A 7 -19.17 -9.32 -19.60
C LEU A 7 -18.36 -10.60 -19.88
N LEU A 8 -18.86 -11.46 -20.77
CA LEU A 8 -18.15 -12.67 -21.19
C LEU A 8 -16.87 -12.36 -21.97
N ALA A 9 -16.91 -11.38 -22.89
CA ALA A 9 -15.73 -10.97 -23.65
C ALA A 9 -14.64 -10.42 -22.73
N ASP A 10 -15.00 -9.58 -21.76
CA ASP A 10 -14.07 -8.99 -20.80
C ASP A 10 -13.44 -10.04 -19.89
N PHE A 11 -14.24 -11.00 -19.42
CA PHE A 11 -13.72 -12.10 -18.61
C PHE A 11 -12.78 -13.01 -19.39
N ARG A 12 -13.09 -13.34 -20.65
CA ARG A 12 -12.21 -14.14 -21.51
C ARG A 12 -10.89 -13.41 -21.79
N ASN A 13 -10.93 -12.10 -22.01
CA ASN A 13 -9.75 -11.27 -22.16
C ASN A 13 -8.92 -11.22 -20.87
N ARG A 14 -9.57 -11.19 -19.71
CA ARG A 14 -8.91 -11.30 -18.40
C ARG A 14 -8.18 -12.65 -18.25
N LEU A 15 -8.84 -13.77 -18.52
CA LEU A 15 -8.21 -15.10 -18.50
C LEU A 15 -7.01 -15.19 -19.45
N LYS A 16 -7.14 -14.64 -20.67
CA LYS A 16 -6.04 -14.60 -21.64
C LYS A 16 -4.86 -13.80 -21.11
N ARG A 17 -5.10 -12.57 -20.62
CA ARG A 17 -4.06 -11.73 -20.02
C ARG A 17 -3.39 -12.41 -18.83
N SER A 18 -4.16 -13.03 -17.96
CA SER A 18 -3.67 -13.74 -16.77
C SER A 18 -2.77 -14.92 -17.13
N ARG A 19 -3.16 -15.72 -18.12
CA ARG A 19 -2.33 -16.80 -18.64
C ARG A 19 -1.04 -16.27 -19.28
N ASP A 20 -1.15 -15.29 -20.17
CA ASP A 20 -0.01 -14.74 -20.89
C ASP A 20 0.95 -13.99 -19.94
N ALA A 21 0.40 -13.46 -18.83
CA ALA A 21 1.16 -12.81 -17.78
C ALA A 21 1.91 -13.78 -16.84
N ASN A 22 1.47 -15.03 -16.75
CA ASN A 22 1.97 -16.04 -15.81
C ASN A 22 2.31 -17.37 -16.52
N PRO A 23 3.33 -17.39 -17.42
CA PRO A 23 3.67 -18.59 -18.21
C PRO A 23 4.08 -19.79 -17.34
N HIS A 24 4.81 -19.56 -16.25
CA HIS A 24 5.21 -20.61 -15.31
C HIS A 24 4.00 -21.23 -14.59
N ALA A 25 3.13 -20.39 -14.00
CA ALA A 25 1.88 -20.84 -13.40
C ALA A 25 1.01 -21.62 -14.40
N TRP A 26 0.96 -21.17 -15.65
CA TRP A 26 0.27 -21.88 -16.71
C TRP A 26 0.87 -23.26 -16.96
N ASP A 27 2.20 -23.42 -17.01
CA ASP A 27 2.82 -24.72 -17.18
C ASP A 27 2.63 -25.63 -15.95
N SER A 28 2.81 -25.10 -14.74
CA SER A 28 2.63 -25.82 -13.48
C SER A 28 1.17 -26.19 -13.19
N SER A 29 0.20 -25.46 -13.75
CA SER A 29 -1.21 -25.83 -13.66
C SER A 29 -1.52 -27.23 -14.21
N ARG A 30 -0.66 -27.80 -15.09
CA ARG A 30 -0.81 -29.19 -15.57
C ARG A 30 -0.72 -30.21 -14.45
N ARG A 31 0.09 -29.97 -13.42
CA ARG A 31 0.29 -30.90 -12.29
C ARG A 31 -0.90 -30.90 -11.34
N LEU A 32 -1.57 -29.75 -11.19
CA LEU A 32 -2.73 -29.58 -10.30
C LEU A 32 -3.98 -30.32 -10.78
N ILE A 33 -4.11 -30.44 -12.10
CA ILE A 33 -5.24 -31.12 -12.74
C ILE A 33 -4.97 -32.61 -12.97
N ALA A 34 -3.83 -33.13 -12.47
CA ALA A 34 -3.53 -34.55 -12.50
C ALA A 34 -4.53 -35.31 -11.60
N GLN A 35 -4.88 -36.54 -12.00
CA GLN A 35 -6.01 -37.28 -11.43
C GLN A 35 -5.96 -37.46 -9.90
N ALA A 36 -4.77 -37.56 -9.30
CA ALA A 36 -4.62 -37.74 -7.86
C ALA A 36 -4.97 -36.50 -7.01
N GLY A 37 -5.02 -35.30 -7.60
CA GLY A 37 -5.28 -34.03 -6.88
C GLY A 37 -6.43 -33.18 -7.44
N ALA A 38 -7.11 -33.67 -8.48
CA ALA A 38 -8.12 -32.90 -9.21
C ALA A 38 -9.33 -32.52 -8.34
N ARG A 39 -9.80 -33.43 -7.47
CA ARG A 39 -10.96 -33.21 -6.60
C ARG A 39 -10.74 -32.06 -5.62
N ASP A 40 -9.63 -32.08 -4.89
CA ASP A 40 -9.31 -31.05 -3.90
C ASP A 40 -9.03 -29.70 -4.56
N MET A 41 -8.40 -29.71 -5.73
CA MET A 41 -8.21 -28.51 -6.54
C MET A 41 -9.56 -27.92 -6.99
N LEU A 42 -10.52 -28.74 -7.44
CA LEU A 42 -11.84 -28.25 -7.86
C LEU A 42 -12.63 -27.63 -6.70
N LYS A 43 -12.53 -28.19 -5.49
CA LYS A 43 -13.11 -27.58 -4.27
C LYS A 43 -12.49 -26.22 -3.98
N ARG A 44 -11.15 -26.13 -3.99
CA ARG A 44 -10.42 -24.87 -3.79
C ARG A 44 -10.79 -23.84 -4.85
N LEU A 45 -10.94 -24.27 -6.10
CA LEU A 45 -11.32 -23.41 -7.21
C LEU A 45 -12.75 -22.89 -7.09
N ALA A 46 -13.71 -23.73 -6.68
CA ALA A 46 -15.07 -23.28 -6.43
C ALA A 46 -15.12 -22.26 -5.29
N SER A 47 -14.39 -22.51 -4.19
CA SER A 47 -14.29 -21.57 -3.07
C SER A 47 -13.65 -20.22 -3.48
N ALA A 48 -12.62 -20.26 -4.32
CA ALA A 48 -12.00 -19.04 -4.86
C ALA A 48 -12.95 -18.24 -5.77
N VAL A 49 -13.77 -18.92 -6.58
CA VAL A 49 -14.79 -18.28 -7.40
C VAL A 49 -15.87 -17.65 -6.51
N GLU A 50 -16.33 -18.37 -5.48
CA GLU A 50 -17.37 -17.90 -4.55
C GLU A 50 -16.95 -16.61 -3.82
N SER A 51 -15.70 -16.57 -3.36
CA SER A 51 -15.09 -15.43 -2.65
C SER A 51 -14.58 -14.30 -3.56
N SER A 52 -14.68 -14.46 -4.89
CA SER A 52 -14.16 -13.47 -5.85
C SER A 52 -15.05 -12.22 -5.99
N SER A 53 -14.44 -11.13 -6.47
CA SER A 53 -15.13 -9.89 -6.86
C SER A 53 -15.79 -9.94 -8.24
N LEU A 54 -15.98 -11.14 -8.82
CA LEU A 54 -16.66 -11.27 -10.11
C LEU A 54 -18.14 -10.85 -10.00
N PRO A 55 -18.73 -10.28 -11.07
CA PRO A 55 -20.16 -10.00 -11.11
C PRO A 55 -20.98 -11.24 -10.81
N LEU A 56 -22.01 -11.09 -9.98
CA LEU A 56 -22.83 -12.20 -9.46
C LEU A 56 -23.28 -13.20 -10.56
N PRO A 57 -23.79 -12.77 -11.73
CA PRO A 57 -24.23 -13.70 -12.78
C PRO A 57 -23.09 -14.58 -13.32
N LEU A 58 -21.89 -14.02 -13.46
CA LEU A 58 -20.73 -14.75 -13.93
C LEU A 58 -20.20 -15.73 -12.87
N ARG A 59 -20.21 -15.31 -11.60
CA ARG A 59 -19.83 -16.16 -10.47
C ARG A 59 -20.75 -17.38 -10.36
N GLU A 60 -22.06 -17.20 -10.44
CA GLU A 60 -23.04 -18.30 -10.42
C GLU A 60 -22.87 -19.25 -11.61
N ALA A 61 -22.63 -18.72 -12.81
CA ALA A 61 -22.40 -19.53 -14.00
C ALA A 61 -21.09 -20.34 -13.90
N LEU A 62 -20.02 -19.76 -13.36
CA LEU A 62 -18.77 -20.47 -13.10
C LEU A 62 -18.93 -21.55 -12.04
N LEU A 63 -19.62 -21.27 -10.93
CA LEU A 63 -19.91 -22.27 -9.89
C LEU A 63 -20.75 -23.43 -10.46
N THR A 64 -21.73 -23.11 -11.33
CA THR A 64 -22.49 -24.14 -12.06
C THR A 64 -21.58 -24.97 -12.96
N GLY A 65 -20.70 -24.32 -13.74
CA GLY A 65 -19.71 -24.99 -14.58
C GLY A 65 -18.68 -25.82 -13.81
N LEU A 66 -18.45 -25.50 -12.53
CA LEU A 66 -17.57 -26.24 -11.62
C LEU A 66 -18.32 -27.25 -10.73
N ARG A 67 -19.65 -27.38 -10.87
CA ARG A 67 -20.54 -28.15 -9.97
C ARG A 67 -20.33 -27.84 -8.48
N GLY A 68 -20.08 -26.56 -8.16
CA GLY A 68 -19.76 -26.12 -6.80
C GLY A 68 -18.52 -26.82 -6.19
N GLY A 69 -17.62 -27.35 -7.03
CA GLY A 69 -16.43 -28.08 -6.57
C GLY A 69 -16.69 -29.55 -6.21
N ASN A 70 -17.88 -30.09 -6.47
CA ASN A 70 -18.27 -31.46 -6.10
C ASN A 70 -17.98 -32.51 -7.18
N ALA A 71 -17.32 -32.12 -8.28
CA ALA A 71 -16.93 -33.08 -9.31
C ALA A 71 -15.69 -33.87 -8.90
N GLU A 72 -15.72 -35.18 -9.10
CA GLU A 72 -14.58 -36.07 -8.82
C GLU A 72 -13.47 -35.92 -9.86
N ARG A 73 -13.83 -35.65 -11.13
CA ARG A 73 -12.88 -35.43 -12.23
C ARG A 73 -13.33 -34.27 -13.11
N ILE A 74 -12.36 -33.68 -13.82
CA ILE A 74 -12.61 -32.56 -14.76
C ILE A 74 -13.52 -32.98 -15.91
N GLN A 75 -13.47 -34.26 -16.32
CA GLN A 75 -14.34 -34.81 -17.36
C GLN A 75 -15.83 -34.82 -16.95
N ASP A 76 -16.11 -34.77 -15.64
CA ASP A 76 -17.48 -34.78 -15.12
C ASP A 76 -18.10 -33.36 -15.08
N LEU A 77 -17.33 -32.33 -15.48
CA LEU A 77 -17.78 -30.94 -15.48
C LEU A 77 -18.68 -30.62 -16.70
N PRO A 78 -19.69 -29.75 -16.55
CA PRO A 78 -20.51 -29.24 -17.65
C PRO A 78 -19.68 -28.48 -18.71
N ALA A 79 -19.22 -29.21 -19.72
CA ALA A 79 -18.27 -28.67 -20.70
C ALA A 79 -18.83 -27.46 -21.47
N GLN A 80 -20.13 -27.47 -21.75
CA GLN A 80 -20.80 -26.39 -22.45
C GLN A 80 -20.82 -25.08 -21.62
N VAL A 81 -21.15 -25.17 -20.33
CA VAL A 81 -21.20 -24.01 -19.43
C VAL A 81 -19.81 -23.39 -19.25
N LEU A 82 -18.78 -24.23 -19.05
CA LEU A 82 -17.40 -23.74 -18.94
C LEU A 82 -16.92 -23.10 -20.24
N LYS A 83 -17.27 -23.66 -21.40
CA LYS A 83 -16.94 -23.11 -22.71
C LYS A 83 -17.65 -21.78 -22.96
N GLU A 84 -18.92 -21.65 -22.56
CA GLU A 84 -19.66 -20.41 -22.63
C GLU A 84 -19.03 -19.32 -21.76
N CYS A 85 -18.61 -19.65 -20.54
CA CYS A 85 -17.96 -18.67 -19.66
C CYS A 85 -16.56 -18.29 -20.14
N THR A 86 -15.73 -19.28 -20.48
CA THR A 86 -14.27 -19.10 -20.65
C THR A 86 -13.78 -19.10 -22.09
N GLY A 87 -14.58 -19.59 -23.04
CA GLY A 87 -14.14 -19.84 -24.41
C GLY A 87 -13.19 -21.03 -24.57
N LEU A 88 -12.98 -21.82 -23.52
CA LEU A 88 -11.98 -22.89 -23.45
C LEU A 88 -12.62 -24.28 -23.24
N THR A 89 -11.86 -25.33 -23.57
CA THR A 89 -12.24 -26.71 -23.18
C THR A 89 -12.15 -26.88 -21.66
N PRO A 90 -12.88 -27.82 -21.04
CA PRO A 90 -12.94 -27.97 -19.57
C PRO A 90 -11.56 -27.98 -18.89
N THR A 91 -10.63 -28.77 -19.43
CA THR A 91 -9.26 -28.84 -18.91
C THR A 91 -8.52 -27.51 -19.02
N LYS A 92 -8.65 -26.79 -20.14
CA LYS A 92 -8.01 -25.47 -20.33
C LYS A 92 -8.70 -24.39 -19.50
N ALA A 93 -10.03 -24.47 -19.37
CA ALA A 93 -10.84 -23.57 -18.55
C ALA A 93 -10.42 -23.68 -17.08
N VAL A 94 -10.41 -24.89 -16.52
CA VAL A 94 -9.98 -25.14 -15.14
C VAL A 94 -8.55 -24.65 -14.92
N ARG A 95 -7.60 -24.96 -15.81
CA ARG A 95 -6.22 -24.45 -15.70
C ARG A 95 -6.15 -22.92 -15.73
N ALA A 96 -6.86 -22.28 -16.65
CA ALA A 96 -6.86 -20.83 -16.78
C ALA A 96 -7.47 -20.17 -15.54
N LEU A 97 -8.54 -20.77 -14.99
CA LEU A 97 -9.15 -20.33 -13.74
C LEU A 97 -8.20 -20.55 -12.55
N CYS A 98 -7.47 -21.66 -12.48
CA CYS A 98 -6.45 -21.86 -11.44
C CYS A 98 -5.34 -20.80 -11.49
N VAL A 99 -4.90 -20.40 -12.68
CA VAL A 99 -3.93 -19.29 -12.84
C VAL A 99 -4.56 -17.97 -12.41
N GLU A 100 -5.77 -17.68 -12.87
CA GLU A 100 -6.50 -16.45 -12.56
C GLU A 100 -6.76 -16.27 -11.06
N PHE A 101 -7.10 -17.35 -10.37
CA PHE A 101 -7.37 -17.33 -8.93
C PHE A 101 -6.15 -17.70 -8.07
N GLY A 102 -4.94 -17.71 -8.65
CA GLY A 102 -3.69 -17.91 -7.89
C GLY A 102 -3.56 -19.28 -7.20
N LEU A 103 -4.21 -20.32 -7.74
CA LEU A 103 -4.22 -21.66 -7.15
C LEU A 103 -3.04 -22.53 -7.59
N THR A 104 -2.17 -22.01 -8.46
CA THR A 104 -1.00 -22.74 -8.96
C THR A 104 0.16 -22.72 -7.98
N THR A 105 0.63 -23.90 -7.58
CA THR A 105 1.78 -24.12 -6.70
C THR A 105 3.12 -23.98 -7.42
N ASP A 106 3.29 -22.94 -8.24
CA ASP A 106 4.65 -22.44 -8.41
C ASP A 106 4.91 -21.53 -7.22
N GLN A 107 5.74 -22.04 -6.31
CA GLN A 107 6.56 -21.16 -5.50
C GLN A 107 7.32 -20.29 -6.51
N ALA A 108 6.82 -19.07 -6.74
CA ALA A 108 7.71 -17.98 -7.10
C ALA A 108 8.92 -18.11 -6.16
N PRO A 109 10.17 -17.97 -6.65
CA PRO A 109 11.35 -18.08 -5.79
C PRO A 109 11.04 -17.33 -4.50
N SER A 110 11.06 -18.06 -3.37
CA SER A 110 10.47 -17.58 -2.14
C SER A 110 11.09 -16.22 -1.86
N VAL A 111 10.27 -15.18 -1.98
CA VAL A 111 10.75 -13.82 -1.77
C VAL A 111 11.31 -13.78 -0.35
N PRO A 112 12.62 -13.48 -0.18
CA PRO A 112 13.22 -13.55 1.13
C PRO A 112 12.57 -12.49 2.01
N VAL A 113 12.13 -12.90 3.19
CA VAL A 113 11.60 -12.03 4.23
C VAL A 113 12.57 -12.11 5.38
N SER A 114 12.98 -10.96 5.93
CA SER A 114 13.91 -10.95 7.06
C SER A 114 13.43 -11.90 8.17
N SER A 115 14.33 -12.59 8.84
CA SER A 115 14.00 -13.45 9.98
C SER A 115 13.71 -12.69 11.28
N MET A 116 14.06 -11.39 11.35
CA MET A 116 13.89 -10.58 12.56
C MET A 116 12.42 -10.52 13.02
N THR A 117 12.21 -10.82 14.29
CA THR A 117 10.91 -10.74 14.96
C THR A 117 10.52 -9.28 15.24
N PRO A 118 9.23 -8.98 15.44
CA PRO A 118 8.80 -7.64 15.86
C PRO A 118 9.51 -7.14 17.13
N ALA A 119 9.80 -8.03 18.08
CA ALA A 119 10.50 -7.68 19.33
C ALA A 119 11.98 -7.31 19.09
N GLU A 120 12.65 -7.98 18.15
CA GLU A 120 14.03 -7.64 17.78
C GLU A 120 14.10 -6.31 17.03
N ILE A 121 13.12 -6.04 16.16
CA ILE A 121 13.03 -4.75 15.45
C ILE A 121 12.70 -3.61 16.41
N GLU A 122 11.77 -3.82 17.34
CA GLU A 122 11.49 -2.86 18.42
C GLU A 122 12.75 -2.53 19.20
N ARG A 123 13.51 -3.54 19.64
CA ARG A 123 14.77 -3.33 20.35
C ARG A 123 15.76 -2.54 19.51
N PHE A 124 15.90 -2.91 18.23
CA PHE A 124 16.78 -2.22 17.30
C PHE A 124 16.43 -0.73 17.18
N VAL A 125 15.16 -0.35 16.98
CA VAL A 125 14.80 1.06 16.81
C VAL A 125 14.89 1.87 18.10
N ARG A 126 14.79 1.25 19.27
CA ARG A 126 15.06 1.90 20.57
C ARG A 126 16.54 2.22 20.74
N ASP A 127 17.42 1.33 20.26
CA ASP A 127 18.87 1.46 20.44
C ASP A 127 19.54 2.27 19.30
N CYS A 128 18.94 2.30 18.11
CA CYS A 128 19.50 2.95 16.93
C CYS A 128 18.79 4.26 16.59
N ARG A 129 19.58 5.34 16.47
CA ARG A 129 19.06 6.65 16.05
C ARG A 129 18.51 6.63 14.64
N ASN A 130 19.17 5.96 13.68
CA ASN A 130 18.71 5.91 12.30
C ASN A 130 17.97 4.59 12.02
N PRO A 131 16.65 4.61 11.74
CA PRO A 131 15.88 3.41 11.48
C PRO A 131 16.32 2.67 10.21
N TYR A 132 16.91 3.37 9.22
CA TYR A 132 17.35 2.76 7.96
C TYR A 132 18.61 1.91 8.10
N ASP A 133 19.33 2.01 9.22
CA ASP A 133 20.42 1.09 9.54
C ASP A 133 19.92 -0.37 9.72
N LEU A 134 18.61 -0.57 9.88
CA LEU A 134 18.00 -1.90 9.89
C LEU A 134 18.26 -2.67 8.58
N LEU A 135 18.42 -1.97 7.45
CA LEU A 135 18.77 -2.61 6.17
C LEU A 135 20.13 -3.30 6.23
N VAL A 136 21.06 -2.76 7.02
CA VAL A 136 22.38 -3.34 7.22
C VAL A 136 22.34 -4.41 8.31
N ALA A 137 21.56 -4.20 9.38
CA ALA A 137 21.50 -5.12 10.51
C ALA A 137 20.72 -6.42 10.21
N SER A 138 19.71 -6.34 9.34
CA SER A 138 18.88 -7.50 8.98
C SER A 138 19.59 -8.45 8.00
N ASP A 139 19.10 -9.69 7.96
CA ASP A 139 19.48 -10.73 6.99
C ASP A 139 18.96 -10.45 5.58
N VAL A 140 17.89 -9.64 5.45
CA VAL A 140 17.31 -9.24 4.15
C VAL A 140 17.18 -7.73 4.09
N ALA A 141 17.92 -7.09 3.18
CA ALA A 141 17.80 -5.65 2.94
C ALA A 141 16.74 -5.38 1.87
N SER A 142 15.50 -5.14 2.28
CA SER A 142 14.41 -4.79 1.36
C SER A 142 13.58 -3.61 1.85
N LEU A 143 13.31 -2.67 0.95
CA LEU A 143 12.55 -1.46 1.22
C LEU A 143 11.50 -1.19 0.13
N LEU A 144 10.28 -0.89 0.56
CA LEU A 144 9.21 -0.35 -0.28
C LEU A 144 8.98 1.13 0.05
N ASP A 145 9.11 2.00 -0.94
CA ASP A 145 8.87 3.43 -0.85
C ASP A 145 7.54 3.79 -1.51
N LEU A 146 6.57 4.24 -0.71
CA LEU A 146 5.21 4.58 -1.11
C LEU A 146 5.06 6.08 -1.27
N GLY A 147 4.65 6.52 -2.47
CA GLY A 147 4.65 7.95 -2.80
C GLY A 147 6.07 8.47 -3.00
N ALA A 148 6.88 7.71 -3.76
CA ALA A 148 8.32 7.92 -3.91
C ALA A 148 8.71 9.28 -4.54
N GLY A 149 7.75 9.97 -5.16
CA GLY A 149 7.88 11.30 -5.72
C GLY A 149 9.04 11.41 -6.70
N ASP A 150 9.93 12.36 -6.42
CA ASP A 150 11.06 12.70 -7.28
C ASP A 150 12.28 11.76 -7.15
N LEU A 151 12.14 10.65 -6.42
CA LEU A 151 13.19 9.64 -6.18
C LEU A 151 14.45 10.15 -5.47
N SER A 152 14.45 11.37 -4.92
CA SER A 152 15.59 11.91 -4.15
C SER A 152 15.94 11.02 -2.96
N PHE A 153 14.92 10.60 -2.20
CA PHE A 153 15.09 9.67 -1.07
C PHE A 153 15.74 8.35 -1.53
N ALA A 154 15.23 7.75 -2.60
CA ALA A 154 15.73 6.49 -3.14
C ALA A 154 17.22 6.61 -3.56
N CYS A 155 17.62 7.72 -4.19
CA CYS A 155 19.01 7.97 -4.52
C CYS A 155 19.90 8.05 -3.28
N GLU A 156 19.50 8.83 -2.27
CA GLU A 156 20.29 8.97 -1.03
C GLU A 156 20.40 7.66 -0.27
N LEU A 157 19.31 6.90 -0.19
CA LEU A 157 19.30 5.58 0.42
C LEU A 157 20.32 4.66 -0.25
N VAL A 158 20.32 4.61 -1.59
CA VAL A 158 21.26 3.78 -2.35
C VAL A 158 22.70 4.26 -2.14
N GLU A 159 22.97 5.56 -2.24
CA GLU A 159 24.31 6.14 -2.04
C GLU A 159 24.87 5.84 -0.64
N GLN A 160 24.02 5.91 0.37
CA GLN A 160 24.44 5.73 1.76
C GLN A 160 24.59 4.26 2.15
N TYR A 161 23.69 3.38 1.68
CA TYR A 161 23.59 2.02 2.20
C TYR A 161 24.17 0.96 1.28
N LEU A 162 24.11 1.14 -0.04
CA LEU A 162 24.59 0.13 -0.98
C LEU A 162 26.09 -0.19 -0.81
N PRO A 163 27.00 0.79 -0.58
CA PRO A 163 28.41 0.46 -0.34
C PRO A 163 28.62 -0.43 0.91
N ARG A 164 27.83 -0.24 1.96
CA ARG A 164 27.89 -1.04 3.20
C ARG A 164 27.34 -2.45 2.97
N LEU A 165 26.32 -2.57 2.12
CA LEU A 165 25.71 -3.84 1.75
C LEU A 165 26.59 -4.63 0.77
N ASP A 166 27.27 -3.96 -0.15
CA ASP A 166 28.26 -4.54 -1.05
C ASP A 166 29.41 -5.21 -0.28
N GLN A 167 29.90 -4.57 0.78
CA GLN A 167 30.93 -5.13 1.66
C GLN A 167 30.48 -6.40 2.40
N GLN A 168 29.16 -6.62 2.50
CA GLN A 168 28.55 -7.79 3.14
C GLN A 168 27.99 -8.79 2.11
N GLU A 169 28.24 -8.57 0.81
CA GLU A 169 27.66 -9.36 -0.29
C GLU A 169 26.12 -9.46 -0.20
N LYS A 170 25.48 -8.42 0.33
CA LYS A 170 24.04 -8.40 0.62
C LYS A 170 23.31 -7.58 -0.44
N ARG A 171 22.28 -8.17 -1.04
CA ARG A 171 21.42 -7.47 -2.00
C ARG A 171 20.48 -6.50 -1.30
N LEU A 172 20.40 -5.27 -1.82
CA LEU A 172 19.35 -4.29 -1.55
C LEU A 172 18.24 -4.42 -2.59
N THR A 173 17.04 -4.80 -2.16
CA THR A 173 15.82 -4.69 -2.98
C THR A 173 15.10 -3.39 -2.66
N LEU A 174 15.03 -2.47 -3.63
CA LEU A 174 14.39 -1.17 -3.51
C LEU A 174 13.24 -1.04 -4.51
N HIS A 175 12.03 -1.01 -4.00
CA HIS A 175 10.82 -0.86 -4.80
C HIS A 175 10.16 0.49 -4.49
N CYS A 176 9.89 1.28 -5.52
CA CYS A 176 9.32 2.62 -5.40
C CYS A 176 8.00 2.69 -6.17
N ILE A 177 6.95 3.22 -5.52
CA ILE A 177 5.60 3.35 -6.08
C ILE A 177 5.18 4.81 -6.04
N ASP A 178 4.64 5.32 -7.14
CA ASP A 178 4.02 6.64 -7.17
C ASP A 178 2.75 6.68 -8.05
N ARG A 179 1.77 7.48 -7.63
CA ARG A 179 0.51 7.71 -8.36
C ARG A 179 0.65 8.74 -9.48
N LEU A 180 1.72 9.52 -9.46
CA LEU A 180 2.04 10.46 -10.51
C LEU A 180 2.41 9.71 -11.78
N GLN A 181 1.69 10.01 -12.85
CA GLN A 181 1.97 9.45 -14.16
C GLN A 181 3.27 10.05 -14.71
N PRO A 182 4.27 9.22 -15.08
CA PRO A 182 5.48 9.72 -15.73
C PRO A 182 5.13 10.49 -17.01
N GLY A 183 5.67 11.70 -17.15
CA GLY A 183 5.41 12.57 -18.29
C GLY A 183 4.12 13.39 -18.24
N SER A 184 3.29 13.27 -17.19
CA SER A 184 2.15 14.17 -16.96
C SER A 184 2.62 15.58 -16.61
N SER A 185 1.80 16.59 -16.91
CA SER A 185 2.06 17.98 -16.49
C SER A 185 1.57 18.27 -15.06
N LEU A 186 0.77 17.37 -14.48
CA LEU A 186 -0.03 17.63 -13.28
C LEU A 186 0.69 17.35 -11.94
N GLY A 187 1.93 16.87 -11.94
CA GLY A 187 2.73 16.65 -10.72
C GLY A 187 3.87 17.64 -10.49
N GLY A 188 4.20 18.48 -11.47
CA GLY A 188 5.26 19.50 -11.38
C GLY A 188 6.58 18.94 -10.84
N ILE A 189 7.11 19.57 -9.79
CA ILE A 189 8.40 19.21 -9.18
C ILE A 189 8.39 17.89 -8.38
N LEU A 190 7.22 17.28 -8.21
CA LEU A 190 7.05 16.02 -7.45
C LEU A 190 7.22 14.79 -8.34
N HIS A 191 7.31 14.95 -9.66
CA HIS A 191 7.55 13.84 -10.57
C HIS A 191 8.93 13.23 -10.35
N ALA A 192 8.99 11.90 -10.52
CA ALA A 192 10.24 11.17 -10.67
C ALA A 192 11.12 11.86 -11.73
N GLU A 193 12.27 12.36 -11.29
CA GLU A 193 13.22 13.02 -12.16
C GLU A 193 13.88 11.95 -13.07
N GLU A 194 13.79 12.13 -14.39
CA GLU A 194 14.25 11.14 -15.37
C GLU A 194 15.72 10.75 -15.15
N GLY A 195 16.59 11.73 -14.93
CA GLY A 195 18.01 11.47 -14.66
C GLY A 195 18.27 10.64 -13.39
N ARG A 196 17.45 10.81 -12.34
CA ARG A 196 17.56 9.96 -11.12
C ARG A 196 17.04 8.56 -11.36
N LEU A 197 15.93 8.44 -12.08
CA LEU A 197 15.36 7.15 -12.45
C LEU A 197 16.35 6.33 -13.29
N GLU A 198 16.98 6.95 -14.27
CA GLU A 198 18.02 6.32 -15.09
C GLU A 198 19.24 5.95 -14.26
N LYS A 199 19.73 6.85 -13.39
CA LYS A 199 20.84 6.57 -12.47
C LYS A 199 20.56 5.34 -11.59
N LEU A 200 19.37 5.22 -11.02
CA LEU A 200 18.98 4.07 -10.20
C LEU A 200 18.86 2.77 -11.02
N ARG A 201 18.37 2.85 -12.26
CA ARG A 201 18.26 1.68 -13.16
C ARG A 201 19.60 1.19 -13.68
N GLN A 202 20.55 2.10 -13.89
CA GLN A 202 21.87 1.83 -14.46
C GLN A 202 22.95 1.71 -13.38
N TRP A 203 22.56 1.63 -12.10
CA TRP A 203 23.51 1.52 -11.00
C TRP A 203 24.41 0.30 -11.19
N THR A 204 25.72 0.48 -11.06
CA THR A 204 26.70 -0.53 -11.48
C THR A 204 26.81 -1.73 -10.55
N SER A 205 26.45 -1.57 -9.27
CA SER A 205 26.52 -2.69 -8.32
C SER A 205 25.50 -3.79 -8.65
N PRO A 206 25.93 -5.06 -8.72
CA PRO A 206 25.02 -6.19 -8.92
C PRO A 206 24.14 -6.50 -7.70
N HIS A 207 24.38 -5.84 -6.56
CA HIS A 207 23.63 -6.01 -5.33
C HIS A 207 22.45 -5.03 -5.21
N LEU A 208 22.18 -4.18 -6.22
CA LEU A 208 20.94 -3.40 -6.26
C LEU A 208 19.89 -4.07 -7.14
N GLU A 209 18.73 -4.39 -6.57
CA GLU A 209 17.51 -4.69 -7.32
C GLU A 209 16.54 -3.51 -7.17
N PHE A 210 16.49 -2.65 -8.19
CA PHE A 210 15.64 -1.46 -8.19
C PHE A 210 14.46 -1.59 -9.16
N LYS A 211 13.25 -1.21 -8.70
CA LYS A 211 12.07 -1.05 -9.56
C LYS A 211 11.26 0.18 -9.16
N PHE A 212 10.76 0.89 -10.17
CA PHE A 212 9.85 2.02 -10.01
C PHE A 212 8.59 1.82 -10.84
N TRP A 213 7.43 2.00 -10.21
CA TRP A 213 6.13 2.03 -10.85
C TRP A 213 5.48 3.40 -10.63
N GLY A 214 5.44 4.21 -11.70
CA GLY A 214 4.62 5.42 -11.76
C GLY A 214 3.21 5.11 -12.29
N ASP A 215 2.29 6.05 -12.14
CA ASP A 215 0.86 5.87 -12.42
C ASP A 215 0.24 4.67 -11.68
N GLN A 216 0.71 4.41 -10.47
CA GLN A 216 0.32 3.24 -9.71
C GLN A 216 -0.24 3.62 -8.34
N ASP A 217 -1.50 3.24 -8.09
CA ASP A 217 -2.08 3.37 -6.76
C ASP A 217 -1.39 2.40 -5.78
N MET A 218 -0.88 2.96 -4.67
CA MET A 218 -0.25 2.20 -3.58
C MET A 218 -1.21 1.23 -2.88
N PHE A 219 -2.53 1.35 -3.07
CA PHE A 219 -3.51 0.40 -2.56
C PHE A 219 -3.79 -0.76 -3.54
N GLU A 220 -3.25 -0.70 -4.75
CA GLU A 220 -3.47 -1.69 -5.81
C GLU A 220 -2.22 -2.56 -6.09
N LEU A 221 -1.33 -2.69 -5.10
CA LEU A 221 -0.05 -3.40 -5.26
C LEU A 221 -0.19 -4.85 -5.72
N GLU A 222 -1.28 -5.54 -5.40
CA GLU A 222 -1.51 -6.93 -5.84
C GLU A 222 -1.60 -7.06 -7.38
N GLN A 223 -1.80 -5.96 -8.11
CA GLN A 223 -1.80 -5.94 -9.57
C GLN A 223 -0.37 -5.90 -10.16
N LEU A 224 0.62 -5.57 -9.34
CA LEU A 224 2.00 -5.39 -9.77
C LEU A 224 2.75 -6.71 -9.84
N LYS A 225 3.43 -6.93 -10.97
CA LYS A 225 4.35 -8.06 -11.11
C LYS A 225 5.63 -7.82 -10.32
N ASN A 226 6.08 -8.85 -9.63
CA ASN A 226 7.35 -8.87 -8.89
C ASN A 226 7.41 -7.89 -7.69
N ILE A 227 6.29 -7.32 -7.26
CA ILE A 227 6.23 -6.68 -5.95
C ILE A 227 6.36 -7.76 -4.88
N TRP A 228 7.12 -7.47 -3.82
CA TRP A 228 7.27 -8.41 -2.72
C TRP A 228 6.04 -8.36 -1.81
N PRO A 229 5.59 -9.50 -1.25
CA PRO A 229 4.45 -9.52 -0.34
C PRO A 229 4.78 -8.77 0.96
N ARG A 230 6.04 -8.83 1.42
CA ARG A 230 6.54 -8.21 2.64
C ARG A 230 7.99 -7.78 2.49
N TYR A 231 8.34 -6.67 3.13
CA TYR A 231 9.64 -6.02 3.13
C TYR A 231 10.15 -5.88 4.56
N THR A 232 11.48 -5.75 4.72
CA THR A 232 12.09 -5.38 5.99
C THR A 232 11.60 -3.99 6.40
N MET A 233 11.59 -3.05 5.46
CA MET A 233 11.11 -1.69 5.68
C MET A 233 10.06 -1.27 4.66
N VAL A 234 9.08 -0.48 5.12
CA VAL A 234 8.20 0.29 4.24
C VAL A 234 8.25 1.73 4.69
N THR A 235 8.36 2.66 3.75
CA THR A 235 8.36 4.10 4.03
C THR A 235 7.27 4.79 3.22
N CYS A 236 6.71 5.86 3.78
CA CYS A 236 5.90 6.81 3.03
C CYS A 236 6.31 8.22 3.46
N HIS A 237 6.82 8.99 2.51
CA HIS A 237 7.29 10.36 2.73
C HIS A 237 6.18 11.35 2.34
N ALA A 238 5.93 12.33 3.19
CA ALA A 238 4.93 13.37 2.98
C ALA A 238 3.57 12.80 2.51
N PRO A 239 2.94 11.90 3.30
CA PRO A 239 1.62 11.36 2.96
C PRO A 239 0.66 12.50 2.62
N ALA A 240 0.02 12.43 1.45
CA ALA A 240 -0.66 13.58 0.87
C ALA A 240 -1.89 14.03 1.65
N THR A 241 -1.97 15.34 1.91
CA THR A 241 -3.21 16.06 2.21
C THR A 241 -3.92 16.43 0.90
N PRO A 242 -5.24 16.19 0.76
CA PRO A 242 -6.18 15.66 1.76
C PRO A 242 -6.30 14.13 1.87
N THR A 243 -5.65 13.34 1.01
CA THR A 243 -5.84 11.87 0.91
C THR A 243 -5.82 11.13 2.26
N PHE A 244 -4.95 11.53 3.19
CA PHE A 244 -4.80 10.89 4.51
C PHE A 244 -5.20 11.78 5.71
N ALA A 245 -5.72 12.98 5.46
CA ALA A 245 -6.08 13.96 6.49
C ALA A 245 -7.54 13.84 6.98
N TYR A 246 -8.25 12.80 6.55
CA TYR A 246 -9.63 12.51 6.93
C TYR A 246 -9.78 11.00 7.01
N GLU A 247 -10.51 10.47 8.00
CA GLU A 247 -10.77 9.03 8.12
C GLU A 247 -12.20 8.68 7.67
N PRO A 248 -12.40 8.12 6.46
CA PRO A 248 -13.73 7.81 5.93
C PRO A 248 -14.52 6.78 6.74
N THR A 249 -13.86 5.94 7.55
CA THR A 249 -14.60 5.00 8.42
C THR A 249 -15.25 5.69 9.62
N ARG A 250 -14.86 6.94 9.94
CA ARG A 250 -15.41 7.69 11.07
C ARG A 250 -16.10 9.00 10.66
N VAL A 251 -15.72 9.62 9.54
CA VAL A 251 -16.31 10.88 9.07
C VAL A 251 -17.05 10.68 7.75
N SER A 252 -18.30 11.12 7.73
CA SER A 252 -19.19 11.03 6.58
C SER A 252 -18.65 11.80 5.36
N PRO A 253 -18.84 11.27 4.13
CA PRO A 253 -18.36 11.91 2.91
C PRO A 253 -18.83 13.35 2.72
N SER A 254 -20.06 13.69 3.13
CA SER A 254 -20.61 15.04 3.02
C SER A 254 -19.87 16.07 3.87
N ILE A 255 -19.44 15.69 5.07
CA ILE A 255 -18.68 16.55 5.98
C ILE A 255 -17.27 16.80 5.41
N ILE A 256 -16.63 15.75 4.91
CA ILE A 256 -15.32 15.83 4.25
C ILE A 256 -15.42 16.75 3.01
N GLU A 257 -16.40 16.53 2.13
CA GLU A 257 -16.58 17.33 0.92
C GLU A 257 -16.84 18.81 1.26
N GLN A 258 -17.74 19.09 2.20
CA GLN A 258 -18.02 20.45 2.64
C GLN A 258 -16.76 21.12 3.19
N HIS A 259 -15.95 20.39 3.96
CA HIS A 259 -14.70 20.90 4.50
C HIS A 259 -13.66 21.20 3.43
N LEU A 260 -13.50 20.30 2.45
CA LEU A 260 -12.59 20.49 1.32
C LEU A 260 -12.98 21.71 0.50
N ARG A 261 -14.27 21.88 0.16
CA ARG A 261 -14.75 23.07 -0.55
C ARG A 261 -14.48 24.36 0.24
N ARG A 262 -14.73 24.33 1.55
CA ARG A 262 -14.48 25.47 2.44
C ARG A 262 -13.01 25.84 2.56
N THR A 263 -12.12 24.87 2.67
CA THR A 263 -10.70 25.10 3.01
C THR A 263 -9.76 25.11 1.82
N LYS A 264 -10.02 24.28 0.81
CA LYS A 264 -9.20 24.15 -0.39
C LYS A 264 -9.83 24.84 -1.60
N GLY A 265 -11.11 25.18 -1.56
CA GLY A 265 -11.83 25.89 -2.62
C GLY A 265 -12.74 24.98 -3.43
N GLU A 266 -13.56 25.58 -4.30
CA GLU A 266 -14.45 24.83 -5.20
C GLU A 266 -13.63 24.02 -6.20
N TYR A 267 -14.04 22.78 -6.48
CA TYR A 267 -13.28 21.90 -7.36
C TYR A 267 -14.16 21.05 -8.27
N ARG A 268 -13.61 20.67 -9.42
CA ARG A 268 -14.25 19.79 -10.41
C ARG A 268 -13.22 19.05 -11.25
N ILE A 269 -13.63 17.95 -11.87
CA ILE A 269 -12.80 17.24 -12.85
C ILE A 269 -12.97 17.89 -14.22
N VAL A 270 -11.86 18.26 -14.86
CA VAL A 270 -11.80 18.83 -16.20
C VAL A 270 -10.87 18.03 -17.10
N ARG A 271 -10.80 18.39 -18.39
CA ARG A 271 -9.74 17.96 -19.29
C ARG A 271 -8.83 19.13 -19.59
N ALA A 272 -7.54 19.02 -19.24
CA ALA A 272 -6.52 20.02 -19.50
C ALA A 272 -5.37 19.36 -20.27
N GLY A 273 -4.92 19.94 -21.39
CA GLY A 273 -3.85 19.35 -22.20
C GLY A 273 -4.12 17.93 -22.73
N GLY A 274 -5.39 17.50 -22.77
CA GLY A 274 -5.80 16.14 -23.17
C GLY A 274 -5.85 15.12 -22.02
N GLU A 275 -5.29 15.43 -20.85
CA GLU A 275 -5.35 14.60 -19.64
C GLU A 275 -6.50 15.01 -18.71
N ARG A 276 -6.95 14.10 -17.84
CA ARG A 276 -7.95 14.41 -16.79
C ARG A 276 -7.24 15.15 -15.66
N ALA A 277 -7.77 16.28 -15.23
CA ALA A 277 -7.22 17.07 -14.15
C ALA A 277 -8.29 17.39 -13.10
N LEU A 278 -7.87 17.56 -11.86
CA LEU A 278 -8.66 18.21 -10.83
C LEU A 278 -8.38 19.72 -10.90
N GLU A 279 -9.39 20.48 -11.28
CA GLU A 279 -9.36 21.94 -11.22
C GLU A 279 -9.87 22.40 -9.87
N VAL A 280 -9.10 23.25 -9.19
CA VAL A 280 -9.45 23.85 -7.90
C VAL A 280 -9.40 25.36 -8.03
N LEU A 281 -10.51 26.02 -7.73
CA LEU A 281 -10.62 27.47 -7.65
C LEU A 281 -10.33 27.93 -6.23
N HIS A 282 -9.12 28.45 -6.00
CA HIS A 282 -8.66 28.90 -4.69
C HIS A 282 -8.14 30.33 -4.75
N GLY A 283 -8.69 31.23 -3.92
CA GLY A 283 -8.26 32.64 -3.89
C GLY A 283 -8.36 33.37 -5.24
N GLY A 284 -9.33 32.99 -6.09
CA GLY A 284 -9.52 33.55 -7.43
C GLY A 284 -8.56 33.02 -8.51
N ARG A 285 -7.76 31.98 -8.20
CA ARG A 285 -6.87 31.32 -9.16
C ARG A 285 -7.34 29.91 -9.43
N GLU A 286 -7.22 29.50 -10.69
CA GLU A 286 -7.43 28.12 -11.12
C GLU A 286 -6.11 27.34 -10.99
N LEU A 287 -6.13 26.30 -10.18
CA LEU A 287 -5.01 25.39 -9.97
C LEU A 287 -5.38 24.02 -10.51
N LEU A 288 -4.43 23.38 -11.21
CA LEU A 288 -4.60 22.04 -11.76
C LEU A 288 -3.76 21.03 -10.98
N PHE A 289 -4.39 19.91 -10.65
CA PHE A 289 -3.79 18.80 -9.94
C PHE A 289 -4.12 17.48 -10.62
N PRO A 290 -3.45 16.37 -10.25
CA PRO A 290 -3.85 15.05 -10.68
C PRO A 290 -5.31 14.79 -10.24
N PRO A 291 -6.10 14.05 -11.03
CA PRO A 291 -7.54 13.89 -10.81
C PRO A 291 -7.88 13.19 -9.49
N TRP A 292 -6.92 12.45 -8.94
CA TRP A 292 -7.02 11.74 -7.68
C TRP A 292 -6.54 12.55 -6.47
N LYS A 293 -6.06 13.80 -6.63
CA LYS A 293 -5.46 14.59 -5.54
C LYS A 293 -6.40 14.74 -4.32
N PHE A 294 -7.72 14.83 -4.56
CA PHE A 294 -8.73 14.93 -3.50
C PHE A 294 -9.45 13.59 -3.21
N GLU A 295 -8.94 12.48 -3.74
CA GLU A 295 -9.41 11.16 -3.35
C GLU A 295 -8.98 10.87 -1.91
N VAL A 296 -9.95 10.82 -1.00
CA VAL A 296 -9.73 10.54 0.41
C VAL A 296 -9.74 9.03 0.64
N ARG A 297 -8.66 8.54 1.26
CA ARG A 297 -8.47 7.13 1.64
C ARG A 297 -8.42 6.95 3.15
N GLY A 298 -7.80 7.91 3.83
CA GLY A 298 -7.68 7.98 5.29
C GLY A 298 -6.51 7.23 5.92
N PRO A 299 -6.15 7.61 7.16
CA PRO A 299 -4.99 7.09 7.86
C PRO A 299 -5.09 5.58 8.15
N LEU A 300 -6.28 5.02 8.41
CA LEU A 300 -6.41 3.57 8.63
C LEU A 300 -6.01 2.76 7.40
N ALA A 301 -6.35 3.22 6.20
CA ALA A 301 -5.95 2.56 4.96
C ALA A 301 -4.42 2.55 4.83
N LEU A 302 -3.76 3.67 5.10
CA LEU A 302 -2.30 3.78 5.08
C LEU A 302 -1.65 2.86 6.12
N LEU A 303 -2.12 2.88 7.38
CA LEU A 303 -1.61 2.04 8.46
C LEU A 303 -1.83 0.53 8.18
N ASP A 304 -2.97 0.16 7.60
CA ASP A 304 -3.23 -1.21 7.19
C ASP A 304 -2.27 -1.66 6.08
N LEU A 305 -2.03 -0.81 5.07
CA LEU A 305 -1.06 -1.07 4.02
C LEU A 305 0.35 -1.28 4.58
N LEU A 306 0.81 -0.34 5.42
CA LEU A 306 2.13 -0.38 6.05
C LEU A 306 2.32 -1.66 6.86
N SER A 307 1.34 -2.03 7.71
CA SER A 307 1.44 -3.22 8.57
C SER A 307 1.45 -4.55 7.81
N ARG A 308 0.82 -4.60 6.63
CA ARG A 308 0.87 -5.77 5.73
C ARG A 308 2.23 -5.90 5.07
N ARG A 309 2.77 -4.78 4.59
CA ARG A 309 3.95 -4.75 3.74
C ARG A 309 5.26 -4.67 4.50
N GLY A 310 5.32 -4.11 5.70
CA GLY A 310 6.56 -3.83 6.40
C GLY A 310 6.72 -4.59 7.70
N LYS A 311 7.98 -4.85 8.08
CA LYS A 311 8.34 -5.21 9.46
C LYS A 311 8.72 -4.00 10.31
N LEU A 312 9.30 -2.98 9.69
CA LEU A 312 9.41 -1.62 10.23
C LEU A 312 8.75 -0.65 9.23
N CYS A 313 7.91 0.23 9.74
CA CYS A 313 7.22 1.23 8.93
C CYS A 313 7.68 2.62 9.33
N VAL A 314 8.04 3.45 8.35
CA VAL A 314 8.48 4.83 8.54
C VAL A 314 7.51 5.76 7.83
N LEU A 315 6.90 6.67 8.57
CA LEU A 315 6.22 7.83 8.00
C LEU A 315 7.09 9.04 8.28
N SER A 316 7.40 9.86 7.28
CA SER A 316 8.22 11.05 7.53
C SER A 316 7.72 12.26 6.74
N ALA A 317 8.12 13.45 7.18
CA ALA A 317 7.58 14.70 6.68
C ALA A 317 6.05 14.74 6.72
N VAL A 318 5.47 14.17 7.78
CA VAL A 318 4.02 14.10 7.97
C VAL A 318 3.53 15.46 8.46
N ASP A 319 2.66 16.10 7.69
CA ASP A 319 2.07 17.38 8.08
C ASP A 319 1.16 17.24 9.31
N THR A 320 0.79 18.36 9.91
CA THR A 320 0.06 18.37 11.19
C THR A 320 -1.36 17.78 11.07
N GLU A 321 -2.07 17.99 9.96
CA GLU A 321 -3.42 17.45 9.78
C GLU A 321 -3.36 15.91 9.69
N VAL A 322 -2.47 15.38 8.85
CA VAL A 322 -2.29 13.93 8.69
C VAL A 322 -1.75 13.31 9.99
N PHE A 323 -0.84 13.98 10.68
CA PHE A 323 -0.22 13.47 11.91
C PHE A 323 -1.25 13.17 13.00
N TRP A 324 -2.15 14.11 13.28
CA TRP A 324 -3.15 13.93 14.33
C TRP A 324 -4.23 12.91 13.95
N GLU A 325 -4.60 12.85 12.67
CA GLU A 325 -5.48 11.79 12.17
C GLU A 325 -4.82 10.41 12.27
N VAL A 326 -3.52 10.28 11.97
CA VAL A 326 -2.77 9.04 12.19
C VAL A 326 -2.72 8.68 13.67
N LEU A 327 -2.42 9.63 14.55
CA LEU A 327 -2.40 9.39 16.00
C LEU A 327 -3.76 8.95 16.54
N SER A 328 -4.86 9.51 16.04
CA SER A 328 -6.23 9.11 16.43
C SER A 328 -6.50 7.61 16.22
N GLN A 329 -5.79 6.99 15.27
CA GLN A 329 -5.91 5.56 14.97
C GLN A 329 -4.95 4.69 15.78
N LEU A 330 -3.85 5.26 16.26
CA LEU A 330 -2.81 4.56 17.04
C LEU A 330 -3.12 4.56 18.54
N VAL A 331 -3.74 5.60 19.08
CA VAL A 331 -4.09 5.67 20.51
C VAL A 331 -5.33 4.82 20.80
N ALA A 332 -5.34 4.17 21.97
CA ALA A 332 -6.44 3.29 22.37
C ALA A 332 -7.74 4.05 22.63
N ASP A 333 -7.64 5.25 23.21
CA ASP A 333 -8.77 6.05 23.64
C ASP A 333 -9.74 6.34 22.47
N PRO A 334 -10.99 5.83 22.53
CA PRO A 334 -12.00 6.12 21.52
C PRO A 334 -12.35 7.62 21.42
N ALA A 335 -12.15 8.42 22.47
CA ALA A 335 -12.43 9.84 22.46
C ALA A 335 -11.55 10.62 21.46
N ALA A 336 -10.35 10.10 21.16
CA ALA A 336 -9.45 10.67 20.15
C ALA A 336 -9.97 10.51 18.70
N ARG A 337 -11.01 9.71 18.49
CA ARG A 337 -11.58 9.39 17.18
C ARG A 337 -13.12 9.55 17.19
N PRO A 338 -13.62 10.77 17.44
CA PRO A 338 -15.06 11.04 17.49
C PRO A 338 -15.74 10.72 16.15
N PRO A 339 -16.97 10.16 16.15
CA PRO A 339 -17.72 9.92 14.93
C PRO A 339 -18.18 11.25 14.32
N ASP A 340 -18.08 11.37 13.00
CA ASP A 340 -18.54 12.51 12.19
C ASP A 340 -18.01 13.90 12.61
N VAL A 341 -16.84 13.95 13.26
CA VAL A 341 -16.22 15.22 13.69
C VAL A 341 -14.81 15.36 13.13
N LEU A 342 -14.53 16.46 12.43
CA LEU A 342 -13.19 16.77 11.94
C LEU A 342 -12.28 17.23 13.08
N LEU A 343 -11.02 16.75 13.10
CA LEU A 343 -10.05 17.13 14.12
C LEU A 343 -9.51 18.54 13.85
N SER A 344 -10.16 19.56 14.43
CA SER A 344 -9.62 20.92 14.48
C SER A 344 -8.48 21.04 15.50
N PRO A 345 -7.58 22.03 15.41
CA PRO A 345 -6.51 22.21 16.39
C PRO A 345 -6.99 22.29 17.85
N ALA A 346 -8.12 22.97 18.09
CA ALA A 346 -8.72 23.07 19.42
C ALA A 346 -9.21 21.71 19.93
N LEU A 347 -9.87 20.94 19.05
CA LEU A 347 -10.37 19.62 19.39
C LEU A 347 -9.24 18.61 19.61
N VAL A 348 -8.16 18.70 18.82
CA VAL A 348 -6.95 17.90 19.03
C VAL A 348 -6.38 18.16 20.42
N ALA A 349 -6.24 19.43 20.83
CA ALA A 349 -5.75 19.77 22.16
C ALA A 349 -6.66 19.22 23.27
N GLU A 350 -7.97 19.31 23.10
CA GLU A 350 -8.97 18.80 24.04
C GLU A 350 -8.93 17.26 24.16
N GLN A 351 -8.96 16.55 23.03
CA GLN A 351 -9.11 15.09 23.00
C GLN A 351 -7.82 14.35 23.34
N PHE A 352 -6.67 14.87 22.93
CA PHE A 352 -5.37 14.24 23.22
C PHE A 352 -4.76 14.74 24.54
N GLY A 353 -5.24 15.87 25.10
CA GLY A 353 -4.93 16.32 26.45
C GLY A 353 -3.43 16.34 26.77
N ALA A 354 -3.01 15.54 27.77
CA ALA A 354 -1.61 15.44 28.18
C ALA A 354 -0.68 14.98 27.05
N LEU A 355 -1.14 14.07 26.18
CA LEU A 355 -0.37 13.63 25.03
C LEU A 355 -0.15 14.79 24.03
N TYR A 356 -1.18 15.62 23.80
CA TYR A 356 -1.01 16.83 22.99
C TYR A 356 0.04 17.76 23.58
N ALA A 357 -0.08 18.10 24.86
CA ALA A 357 0.86 18.98 25.55
C ALA A 357 2.30 18.46 25.44
N ARG A 358 2.50 17.16 25.70
CA ARG A 358 3.81 16.51 25.63
C ARG A 358 4.42 16.58 24.23
N LEU A 359 3.64 16.26 23.19
CA LEU A 359 4.13 16.28 21.82
C LEU A 359 4.39 17.70 21.33
N SER A 360 3.58 18.67 21.73
CA SER A 360 3.75 20.08 21.41
C SER A 360 5.03 20.69 21.99
N GLU A 361 5.55 20.14 23.10
CA GLU A 361 6.81 20.59 23.72
C GLU A 361 8.07 20.06 23.02
N LEU A 362 7.95 19.02 22.19
CA LEU A 362 9.10 18.41 21.52
C LEU A 362 9.81 19.40 20.59
N GLN A 363 11.10 19.55 20.82
CA GLN A 363 11.99 20.31 19.94
C GLN A 363 12.35 19.51 18.69
N PRO A 364 12.69 20.16 17.57
CA PRO A 364 13.18 19.45 16.38
C PRO A 364 14.35 18.52 16.71
N GLY A 365 14.26 17.26 16.29
CA GLY A 365 15.22 16.20 16.61
C GLY A 365 14.85 15.37 17.83
N GLU A 366 13.96 15.85 18.71
CA GLU A 366 13.49 15.08 19.85
C GLU A 366 12.48 14.00 19.45
N ALA A 367 12.50 12.93 20.23
CA ALA A 367 11.67 11.76 20.06
C ALA A 367 10.81 11.54 21.31
N CYS A 368 9.64 10.96 21.10
CA CYS A 368 8.75 10.53 22.14
C CYS A 368 8.18 9.16 21.79
N MET A 369 8.21 8.26 22.77
CA MET A 369 7.64 6.94 22.59
C MET A 369 6.16 6.96 22.95
N LEU A 370 5.31 6.76 21.96
CA LEU A 370 3.87 6.93 22.13
C LEU A 370 3.31 5.96 23.19
N SER A 371 3.87 4.75 23.30
CA SER A 371 3.43 3.76 24.30
C SER A 371 3.76 4.14 25.75
N GLU A 372 4.71 5.05 25.97
CA GLU A 372 5.05 5.56 27.31
C GLU A 372 4.12 6.69 27.73
N GLU A 373 3.53 7.41 26.77
CA GLU A 373 2.63 8.55 27.01
C GLU A 373 1.15 8.17 26.97
N ALA A 374 0.77 7.17 26.15
CA ALA A 374 -0.61 6.72 26.02
C ALA A 374 -0.70 5.23 25.63
N PRO A 375 -1.74 4.49 26.08
CA PRO A 375 -1.97 3.13 25.61
C PRO A 375 -2.19 3.08 24.09
N LEU A 376 -1.50 2.18 23.41
CA LEU A 376 -1.70 1.93 21.98
C LEU A 376 -2.94 1.07 21.74
N ARG A 377 -3.63 1.32 20.64
CA ARG A 377 -4.79 0.55 20.19
C ARG A 377 -4.38 -0.88 19.84
N GLN A 378 -5.16 -1.84 20.35
CA GLN A 378 -4.84 -3.28 20.25
C GLN A 378 -5.61 -4.00 19.13
N ASP A 379 -6.65 -3.37 18.59
CA ASP A 379 -7.66 -3.96 17.72
C ASP A 379 -7.95 -3.07 16.49
N MET A 380 -6.90 -2.67 15.78
CA MET A 380 -7.06 -1.88 14.57
C MET A 380 -7.72 -2.72 13.46
N PRO A 381 -8.77 -2.20 12.79
CA PRO A 381 -9.49 -2.94 11.78
C PRO A 381 -8.67 -3.05 10.48
N ARG A 382 -8.74 -4.20 9.82
CA ARG A 382 -8.26 -4.39 8.46
C ARG A 382 -9.28 -3.78 7.49
N VAL A 383 -8.92 -2.68 6.85
CA VAL A 383 -9.81 -1.92 5.94
C VAL A 383 -9.48 -2.14 4.46
N LEU A 384 -8.33 -2.76 4.16
CA LEU A 384 -7.92 -3.12 2.80
C LEU A 384 -8.29 -4.56 2.44
N GLY A 385 -8.74 -4.76 1.20
CA GLY A 385 -9.10 -6.07 0.64
C GLY A 385 -10.57 -6.46 0.84
N THR A 386 -10.97 -7.60 0.27
CA THR A 386 -12.36 -8.10 0.26
C THR A 386 -12.75 -8.88 1.52
N SER A 387 -11.89 -8.95 2.54
CA SER A 387 -12.17 -9.64 3.79
C SER A 387 -13.17 -8.83 4.63
N GLY A 388 -14.46 -8.92 4.27
CA GLY A 388 -15.56 -8.42 5.10
C GLY A 388 -15.58 -9.08 6.48
N ALA A 389 -16.12 -8.36 7.47
CA ALA A 389 -16.60 -8.78 8.80
C ALA A 389 -15.82 -9.83 9.64
N GLY A 390 -14.64 -10.30 9.23
CA GLY A 390 -13.91 -11.41 9.87
C GLY A 390 -12.39 -11.39 9.67
N ALA A 391 -11.84 -10.30 9.14
CA ALA A 391 -10.40 -10.13 9.09
C ALA A 391 -9.84 -9.90 10.51
N THR A 392 -8.83 -10.67 10.90
CA THR A 392 -8.19 -10.52 12.21
C THR A 392 -7.65 -9.09 12.35
N PRO A 393 -8.05 -8.36 13.41
CA PRO A 393 -7.50 -7.06 13.72
C PRO A 393 -5.97 -7.11 13.85
N TYR A 394 -5.34 -5.96 13.70
CA TYR A 394 -3.90 -5.83 13.90
C TYR A 394 -3.60 -4.76 14.94
N ARG A 395 -2.34 -4.69 15.33
CA ARG A 395 -1.83 -3.64 16.21
C ARG A 395 -0.40 -3.30 15.83
N PHE A 396 0.04 -2.15 16.31
CA PHE A 396 1.46 -1.83 16.36
C PHE A 396 1.97 -2.11 17.76
N ARG A 397 3.03 -2.92 17.83
CA ARG A 397 3.74 -3.24 19.07
C ARG A 397 4.52 -2.03 19.58
N TYR A 398 5.03 -1.23 18.64
CA TYR A 398 5.84 -0.05 18.92
C TYR A 398 5.37 1.11 18.06
N ALA A 399 5.32 2.29 18.65
CA ALA A 399 5.11 3.55 17.97
C ALA A 399 5.98 4.64 18.63
N GLU A 400 6.83 5.26 17.85
CA GLU A 400 7.65 6.41 18.25
C GLU A 400 7.38 7.56 17.30
N VAL A 401 7.31 8.76 17.85
CA VAL A 401 7.14 10.00 17.11
C VAL A 401 8.37 10.88 17.32
N ARG A 402 8.83 11.52 16.25
CA ARG A 402 9.92 12.50 16.28
C ARG A 402 9.47 13.80 15.65
N ARG A 403 9.91 14.91 16.22
CA ARG A 403 9.68 16.24 15.66
C ARG A 403 10.74 16.54 14.60
N GLY A 404 10.34 16.86 13.37
CA GLY A 404 11.27 17.21 12.29
C GLY A 404 11.02 16.45 10.98
N THR A 405 11.70 16.90 9.92
CA THR A 405 11.60 16.33 8.56
C THR A 405 12.90 15.74 8.05
N VAL A 406 14.03 16.28 8.51
CA VAL A 406 15.37 15.87 8.11
C VAL A 406 16.15 15.63 9.39
N PHE A 407 16.83 14.49 9.44
CA PHE A 407 17.61 14.06 10.60
C PHE A 407 19.01 13.70 10.12
N GLU A 408 20.01 13.97 10.94
CA GLU A 408 21.40 13.71 10.59
C GLU A 408 21.61 12.23 10.25
N GLY A 409 22.25 11.99 9.11
CA GLY A 409 22.53 10.64 8.63
C GLY A 409 21.30 9.87 8.13
N MET A 410 20.10 10.45 8.10
CA MET A 410 18.92 9.79 7.51
C MET A 410 18.72 10.24 6.05
N PRO A 411 18.50 9.31 5.10
CA PRO A 411 18.09 9.68 3.75
C PRO A 411 16.76 10.42 3.80
N ALA A 412 16.62 11.46 2.99
CA ALA A 412 15.44 12.32 3.00
C ALA A 412 14.96 12.63 1.58
N SER A 413 13.65 12.83 1.43
CA SER A 413 13.09 13.31 0.17
C SER A 413 13.32 14.81 0.00
N ARG A 414 13.19 15.30 -1.24
CA ARG A 414 13.19 16.73 -1.56
C ARG A 414 12.08 17.45 -0.82
N THR A 415 10.88 16.86 -0.76
CA THR A 415 9.74 17.42 -0.02
C THR A 415 10.09 17.62 1.46
N ALA A 416 10.73 16.63 2.10
CA ALA A 416 11.17 16.75 3.49
C ALA A 416 12.15 17.92 3.71
N ARG A 417 13.04 18.17 2.75
CA ARG A 417 13.95 19.33 2.78
C ARG A 417 13.24 20.65 2.50
N GLN A 418 12.22 20.67 1.66
CA GLN A 418 11.48 21.91 1.38
C GLN A 418 10.75 22.43 2.61
N PHE A 419 10.22 21.55 3.45
CA PHE A 419 9.59 21.93 4.71
C PHE A 419 10.49 22.77 5.63
N THR A 420 11.82 22.58 5.61
CA THR A 420 12.72 23.40 6.45
C THR A 420 12.79 24.86 5.98
N SER A 421 12.41 25.14 4.73
CA SER A 421 12.37 26.48 4.15
C SER A 421 10.99 27.15 4.20
N MET A 422 9.93 26.41 4.58
CA MET A 422 8.57 26.91 4.65
C MET A 422 8.33 27.59 6.00
N LYS A 423 8.20 28.92 6.01
CA LYS A 423 8.05 29.73 7.24
C LYS A 423 6.68 29.62 7.90
N GLU A 424 5.65 29.32 7.11
CA GLU A 424 4.25 29.31 7.56
C GLU A 424 3.78 27.90 7.95
N GLU A 425 4.54 26.87 7.62
CA GLU A 425 4.21 25.48 7.93
C GLU A 425 4.76 25.10 9.30
N ALA A 426 3.93 24.42 10.10
CA ALA A 426 4.40 23.82 11.34
C ALA A 426 5.47 22.76 11.02
N THR A 427 6.49 22.64 11.87
CA THR A 427 7.51 21.60 11.71
C THR A 427 6.84 20.23 11.59
N PRO A 428 7.10 19.46 10.53
CA PRO A 428 6.44 18.16 10.35
C PRO A 428 6.95 17.09 11.32
N TRP A 429 6.37 15.90 11.19
CA TRP A 429 6.60 14.77 12.07
C TRP A 429 7.23 13.58 11.33
N LEU A 430 7.87 12.72 12.10
CA LEU A 430 8.28 11.38 11.70
C LEU A 430 7.70 10.37 12.68
N LEU A 431 7.17 9.25 12.17
CA LEU A 431 6.66 8.14 12.95
C LEU A 431 7.41 6.86 12.58
N LEU A 432 7.84 6.12 13.60
CA LEU A 432 8.36 4.77 13.49
C LEU A 432 7.35 3.80 14.08
N LEU A 433 6.91 2.84 13.28
CA LEU A 433 5.89 1.88 13.70
C LEU A 433 6.40 0.46 13.47
N VAL A 434 6.29 -0.41 14.49
CA VAL A 434 6.59 -1.84 14.36
C VAL A 434 5.27 -2.61 14.44
N PRO A 435 4.77 -3.15 13.32
CA PRO A 435 3.57 -3.98 13.33
C PRO A 435 3.80 -5.24 14.15
N ASP A 436 2.79 -5.64 14.91
CA ASP A 436 2.80 -6.98 15.47
C ASP A 436 2.43 -7.99 14.39
N THR A 437 3.07 -9.15 14.40
CA THR A 437 2.61 -10.27 13.58
C THR A 437 1.44 -10.92 14.32
N ALA A 438 0.20 -10.58 13.95
CA ALA A 438 -0.94 -11.37 14.38
C ALA A 438 -0.66 -12.84 14.01
N HIS A 439 -0.78 -13.74 14.97
CA HIS A 439 -0.59 -15.18 14.77
C HIS A 439 -1.32 -15.62 13.50
N GLN A 440 -0.56 -16.16 12.54
CA GLN A 440 -1.11 -16.77 11.33
C GLN A 440 -1.95 -17.99 11.68
#